data_AF-A0A6J4V4N8-F1
#
_entry.id   AF-A0A6J4V4N8-F1
#
_cell.length_a   1.000
_cell.length_b   1.000
_cell.length_c   1.000
_cell.angle_alpha   90.00
_cell.angle_beta   90.00
_cell.angle_gamma   90.00
#
_symmetry.space_group_name_H-M   'P 1'
#
loop_
_entity.id
_entity.type
_entity.pdbx_description
1 polymer ?
#
loop_
_entity_poly.entity_id
_entity_poly.type
_entity_poly.pdbx_seq_one_letter_code
_entity_poly.pdbx_strand_id
1 'polypeptide(L)'
;MSTEQRNDFGFAVAVQLIRFGILYAGVELLPLLGFTPWWTSFTVNVLCCVYAAVLMSVLRLWQSSGMLTGWRSWRAALLLVPLVVEALAWGLPDGIVPLDPGYGWWALTLLLVGFNEELVSRGVVLSRLARSFTVAAAVT
;
A
#
# COMPACT_ATOMS: atom_id res chain seq x y z
N MET A 1 -20.26 11.51 17.81
CA MET A 1 -18.93 11.93 17.30
C MET A 1 -18.71 13.39 17.66
N SER A 2 -17.56 13.71 18.28
CA SER A 2 -17.12 15.09 18.47
C SER A 2 -16.76 15.75 17.13
N THR A 3 -16.64 17.08 17.10
CA THR A 3 -16.19 17.82 15.91
C THR A 3 -14.81 17.36 15.44
N GLU A 4 -13.90 17.08 16.38
CA GLU A 4 -12.55 16.57 16.08
C GLU A 4 -12.59 15.17 15.46
N GLN A 5 -13.39 14.26 16.02
CA GLN A 5 -13.60 12.93 15.45
C GLN A 5 -14.16 13.00 14.03
N ARG A 6 -15.09 13.93 13.76
CA ARG A 6 -15.67 14.14 12.42
C ARG A 6 -14.64 14.67 11.43
N ASN A 7 -13.78 15.58 11.85
CA ASN A 7 -12.71 16.11 11.01
C ASN A 7 -11.67 15.04 10.68
N ASP A 8 -11.27 14.23 11.67
CA ASP A 8 -10.28 13.17 11.46
C ASP A 8 -10.81 12.03 10.61
N PHE A 9 -12.08 11.66 10.79
CA PHE A 9 -12.75 10.70 9.92
C PHE A 9 -12.88 11.25 8.49
N GLY A 10 -13.32 12.49 8.33
CA GLY A 10 -13.42 13.15 7.03
C GLY A 10 -12.06 13.22 6.31
N PHE A 11 -10.98 13.47 7.05
CA PHE A 11 -9.62 13.42 6.53
C PHE A 11 -9.25 12.01 6.04
N ALA A 12 -9.50 10.98 6.85
CA ALA A 12 -9.22 9.59 6.47
C ALA A 12 -9.98 9.19 5.20
N VAL A 13 -11.26 9.55 5.11
CA VAL A 13 -12.10 9.33 3.93
C VAL A 13 -11.52 10.07 2.72
N ALA A 14 -11.18 11.35 2.86
CA ALA A 14 -10.61 12.14 1.77
C ALA A 14 -9.31 11.54 1.23
N VAL A 15 -8.42 11.07 2.11
CA VAL A 15 -7.17 10.41 1.71
C VAL A 15 -7.45 9.14 0.88
N GLN A 16 -8.40 8.30 1.32
CA GLN A 16 -8.75 7.09 0.59
C GLN A 16 -9.47 7.38 -0.74
N LEU A 17 -10.34 8.39 -0.77
CA LEU A 17 -11.02 8.82 -2.00
C LEU A 17 -10.02 9.37 -3.02
N ILE A 18 -9.01 10.13 -2.59
CA ILE A 18 -7.96 10.62 -3.50
C ILE A 18 -7.13 9.44 -4.01
N ARG A 19 -6.70 8.52 -3.14
CA ARG A 19 -5.98 7.29 -3.56
C ARG A 19 -6.79 6.48 -4.57
N PHE A 20 -8.07 6.27 -4.30
CA PHE A 20 -8.99 5.61 -5.22
C PHE A 20 -9.12 6.37 -6.54
N GLY A 21 -9.23 7.70 -6.49
CA GLY A 21 -9.28 8.56 -7.67
C GLY A 21 -8.02 8.42 -8.54
N ILE A 22 -6.83 8.36 -7.94
CA ILE A 22 -5.57 8.10 -8.65
C ILE A 22 -5.60 6.73 -9.32
N LEU A 23 -6.04 5.70 -8.60
CA LEU A 23 -6.19 4.33 -9.13
C LEU A 23 -7.12 4.30 -10.34
N TYR A 24 -8.35 4.77 -10.14
CA TYR A 24 -9.39 4.75 -11.14
C TYR A 24 -9.01 5.58 -12.37
N ALA A 25 -8.62 6.84 -12.18
CA ALA A 25 -8.23 7.71 -13.28
C ALA A 25 -7.03 7.16 -14.04
N GLY A 26 -6.03 6.59 -13.36
CA GLY A 26 -4.89 6.00 -14.04
C GLY A 26 -5.24 4.75 -14.85
N VAL A 27 -6.11 3.88 -14.32
CA VAL A 27 -6.59 2.69 -15.05
C VAL A 27 -7.39 3.07 -16.30
N GLU A 28 -8.20 4.14 -16.23
CA GLU A 28 -8.99 4.59 -17.38
C GLU A 28 -8.17 5.41 -18.39
N LEU A 29 -7.25 6.27 -17.93
CA LEU A 29 -6.55 7.23 -18.80
C LEU A 29 -5.26 6.69 -19.40
N LEU A 30 -4.48 5.86 -18.69
CA LEU A 30 -3.20 5.37 -19.21
C LEU A 30 -3.34 4.49 -20.45
N PRO A 31 -4.36 3.61 -20.58
CA PRO A 31 -4.58 2.86 -21.81
C PRO A 31 -4.83 3.77 -23.03
N LEU A 32 -5.48 4.92 -22.84
CA LEU A 32 -5.70 5.92 -23.91
C LEU A 32 -4.37 6.53 -24.40
N LEU A 33 -3.33 6.48 -23.57
CA LEU A 33 -1.96 6.91 -23.89
C LEU A 33 -1.10 5.76 -24.45
N GLY A 34 -1.69 4.59 -24.73
CA GLY A 34 -1.00 3.43 -25.30
C GLY A 34 -0.31 2.53 -24.27
N PHE A 35 -0.60 2.69 -22.97
CA PHE A 35 -0.07 1.78 -21.96
C PHE A 35 -0.77 0.43 -22.04
N THR A 36 0.01 -0.66 -22.06
CA THR A 36 -0.52 -2.02 -21.89
C THR A 36 -1.10 -2.19 -20.48
N PRO A 37 -2.03 -3.14 -20.25
CA PRO A 37 -2.64 -3.36 -18.93
C PRO A 37 -1.62 -3.48 -17.78
N TRP A 38 -0.51 -4.17 -18.02
CA TRP A 38 0.55 -4.30 -17.03
C TRP A 38 1.18 -2.96 -16.65
N TRP A 39 1.69 -2.22 -17.65
CA TRP A 39 2.33 -0.92 -17.43
C TRP A 39 1.36 0.07 -16.81
N THR A 40 0.07 0.00 -17.14
CA THR A 40 -0.99 0.75 -16.45
C THR A 40 -1.00 0.44 -14.96
N SER A 41 -1.11 -0.84 -14.56
CA SER A 41 -1.12 -1.23 -13.14
C SER A 41 0.18 -0.84 -12.42
N PHE A 42 1.33 -1.00 -13.06
CA PHE A 42 2.62 -0.60 -12.48
C PHE A 42 2.68 0.92 -12.25
N THR A 43 2.41 1.71 -13.29
CA THR A 43 2.46 3.18 -13.22
C THR A 43 1.48 3.73 -12.20
N VAL A 44 0.27 3.18 -12.12
CA VAL A 44 -0.72 3.58 -11.12
C VAL A 44 -0.23 3.33 -9.69
N ASN A 45 0.41 2.18 -9.44
CA ASN A 45 1.00 1.90 -8.14
C ASN A 45 2.14 2.86 -7.82
N VAL A 46 2.99 3.21 -8.80
CA VAL A 46 4.01 4.26 -8.62
C VAL A 46 3.38 5.60 -8.23
N LEU A 47 2.31 6.03 -8.90
CA LEU A 47 1.60 7.27 -8.57
C LEU A 47 1.02 7.22 -7.15
N CYS A 48 0.45 6.10 -6.74
CA CYS A 48 -0.05 5.90 -5.38
C CYS A 48 1.08 5.95 -4.34
N CYS A 49 2.23 5.35 -4.62
CA CYS A 49 3.42 5.41 -3.77
C CYS A 49 3.92 6.86 -3.61
N VAL A 50 3.98 7.63 -4.71
CA VAL A 50 4.35 9.04 -4.69
C VAL A 50 3.38 9.84 -3.84
N TYR A 51 2.07 9.66 -4.05
CA TYR A 51 1.03 10.29 -3.24
C TYR A 51 1.19 9.99 -1.74
N ALA A 52 1.38 8.71 -1.41
CA ALA A 52 1.58 8.27 -0.04
C ALA A 52 2.85 8.89 0.60
N ALA A 53 3.96 8.89 -0.15
CA ALA A 53 5.22 9.48 0.30
C ALA A 53 5.12 11.01 0.49
N VAL A 54 4.39 11.71 -0.38
CA VAL A 54 4.12 13.15 -0.23
C VAL A 54 3.32 13.39 1.05
N LEU A 55 2.23 12.64 1.30
CA LEU A 55 1.45 12.77 2.53
C LEU A 55 2.30 12.55 3.78
N MET A 56 3.09 11.47 3.80
CA MET A 56 3.99 11.16 4.91
C MET A 56 5.00 12.27 5.17
N SER A 57 5.49 12.91 4.10
CA SER A 57 6.46 14.01 4.19
C SER A 57 5.82 15.29 4.72
N VAL A 58 4.67 15.67 4.15
CA VAL A 58 3.91 16.87 4.56
C VAL A 58 3.46 16.76 6.02
N LEU A 59 3.00 15.57 6.43
CA LEU A 59 2.54 15.30 7.80
C LEU A 59 3.69 14.92 8.76
N ARG A 60 4.93 14.80 8.25
CA ARG A 60 6.14 14.44 9.00
C ARG A 60 6.02 13.12 9.78
N LEU A 61 5.42 12.11 9.18
CA LEU A 61 5.10 10.81 9.82
C LEU A 61 6.17 9.73 9.62
N TRP A 62 7.25 10.04 8.90
CA TRP A 62 8.34 9.08 8.63
C TRP A 62 9.01 8.54 9.90
N GLN A 63 9.17 9.38 10.91
CA GLN A 63 9.83 8.99 12.17
C GLN A 63 8.89 8.24 13.11
N SER A 64 7.59 8.56 13.13
CA SER A 64 6.62 7.98 14.06
C SER A 64 6.04 6.64 13.57
N SER A 65 5.96 6.43 12.27
CA SER A 65 5.40 5.20 11.67
C SER A 65 6.27 3.96 11.86
N GLY A 66 7.56 4.13 12.20
CA GLY A 66 8.50 3.03 12.31
C GLY A 66 8.81 2.35 10.98
N MET A 67 8.50 2.97 9.85
CA MET A 67 8.80 2.40 8.54
C MET A 67 10.30 2.46 8.19
N LEU A 68 11.05 3.34 8.86
CA LEU A 68 12.51 3.41 8.77
C LEU A 68 13.21 2.34 9.63
N THR A 69 12.49 1.63 10.51
CA THR A 69 13.04 0.52 11.28
C THR A 69 12.79 -0.81 10.55
N GLY A 70 13.65 -1.10 9.57
CA GLY A 70 13.49 -2.24 8.65
C GLY A 70 13.44 -3.62 9.30
N TRP A 71 13.95 -3.81 10.52
CA TRP A 71 13.97 -5.11 11.20
C TRP A 71 13.39 -5.04 12.61
N ARG A 72 12.07 -4.90 12.69
CA ARG A 72 11.40 -4.71 13.99
C ARG A 72 11.14 -6.02 14.74
N SER A 73 11.03 -7.16 14.04
CA SER A 73 10.78 -8.46 14.69
C SER A 73 11.13 -9.67 13.80
N TRP A 74 12.05 -10.51 14.27
CA TRP A 74 12.32 -11.83 13.67
C TRP A 74 11.08 -12.74 13.63
N ARG A 75 10.19 -12.62 14.61
CA ARG A 75 8.93 -13.40 14.63
C ARG A 75 8.02 -13.02 13.47
N ALA A 76 8.00 -11.75 13.08
CA ALA A 76 7.25 -11.32 11.90
C ALA A 76 7.85 -11.92 10.62
N ALA A 77 9.18 -12.01 10.51
CA ALA A 77 9.84 -12.67 9.39
C ALA A 77 9.50 -14.17 9.31
N LEU A 78 9.45 -14.86 10.46
CA LEU A 78 9.02 -16.27 10.51
C LEU A 78 7.58 -16.46 10.03
N LEU A 79 6.68 -15.51 10.33
CA LEU A 79 5.29 -15.55 9.86
C LEU A 79 5.15 -15.33 8.34
N LEU A 80 6.18 -14.79 7.67
CA LEU A 80 6.21 -14.67 6.22
C LEU A 80 6.61 -15.98 5.53
N VAL A 81 7.25 -16.91 6.24
CA VAL A 81 7.76 -18.16 5.64
C VAL A 81 6.66 -18.97 4.94
N PRO A 82 5.47 -19.21 5.53
CA PRO A 82 4.40 -19.95 4.85
C PRO A 82 3.95 -19.29 3.55
N LEU A 83 3.86 -17.95 3.52
CA LEU A 83 3.46 -17.19 2.33
C LEU A 83 4.52 -17.27 1.23
N VAL A 84 5.80 -17.23 1.60
CA VAL A 84 6.91 -17.42 0.66
C VAL A 84 6.92 -18.85 0.13
N VAL A 85 6.71 -19.85 0.97
CA VAL A 85 6.63 -21.25 0.55
C VAL A 85 5.46 -21.48 -0.40
N GLU A 86 4.29 -20.92 -0.09
CA GLU A 86 3.11 -20.97 -0.97
C GLU A 86 3.40 -20.32 -2.34
N ALA A 87 3.99 -19.12 -2.35
CA ALA A 87 4.36 -18.44 -3.58
C ALA A 87 5.38 -19.24 -4.42
N LEU A 88 6.35 -19.91 -3.77
CA LEU A 88 7.31 -20.78 -4.44
C LEU A 88 6.66 -22.08 -4.97
N ALA A 89 5.66 -22.60 -4.26
CA ALA A 89 4.94 -23.81 -4.66
C ALA A 89 4.13 -23.61 -5.96
N TRP A 90 3.72 -22.38 -6.29
CA TRP A 90 3.08 -22.07 -7.57
C TRP A 90 3.98 -22.31 -8.78
N GLY A 91 5.30 -22.37 -8.58
CA GLY A 91 6.27 -22.72 -9.61
C GLY A 91 6.52 -24.22 -9.76
N LEU A 92 5.74 -25.11 -9.14
CA LEU A 92 5.95 -26.56 -9.21
C LEU A 92 4.80 -27.27 -9.95
N PRO A 93 5.09 -28.34 -10.72
CA PRO A 93 6.41 -28.93 -10.98
C PRO A 93 7.17 -28.28 -12.15
N ASP A 94 6.46 -27.51 -12.99
CA ASP A 94 6.96 -27.06 -14.30
C ASP A 94 7.99 -25.93 -14.22
N GLY A 95 8.29 -25.45 -13.01
CA GLY A 95 9.17 -24.32 -12.78
C GLY A 95 8.46 -22.99 -12.90
N ILE A 96 9.24 -21.94 -12.63
CA ILE A 96 8.85 -20.54 -12.77
C ILE A 96 8.89 -20.20 -14.27
N VAL A 97 7.74 -20.22 -14.95
CA VAL A 97 7.65 -19.90 -16.38
C VAL A 97 7.76 -18.39 -16.60
N PRO A 98 8.75 -17.86 -17.34
CA PRO A 98 8.88 -16.44 -17.58
C PRO A 98 7.68 -15.93 -18.39
N LEU A 99 6.79 -15.20 -17.72
CA LEU A 99 5.68 -14.47 -18.34
C LEU A 99 6.09 -13.01 -18.46
N ASP A 100 5.83 -12.37 -19.59
CA ASP A 100 6.02 -10.92 -19.71
C ASP A 100 5.14 -10.18 -18.69
N PRO A 101 5.66 -9.16 -17.99
CA PRO A 101 6.99 -8.55 -18.15
C PRO A 101 8.08 -9.15 -17.24
N GLY A 102 7.78 -10.25 -16.56
CA GLY A 102 8.72 -11.02 -15.76
C GLY A 102 8.46 -10.90 -14.26
N TYR A 103 8.93 -11.91 -13.52
CA TYR A 103 8.77 -12.01 -12.07
C TYR A 103 9.31 -10.81 -11.30
N GLY A 104 10.40 -10.20 -11.76
CA GLY A 104 10.97 -9.01 -11.12
C GLY A 104 10.02 -7.83 -11.13
N TRP A 105 9.41 -7.55 -12.28
CA TRP A 105 8.41 -6.48 -12.40
C TRP A 105 7.16 -6.80 -11.61
N TRP A 106 6.72 -8.06 -11.61
CA TRP A 106 5.58 -8.49 -10.81
C TRP A 106 5.79 -8.33 -9.31
N ALA A 107 6.93 -8.81 -8.81
CA ALA A 107 7.32 -8.66 -7.42
C ALA A 107 7.45 -7.18 -7.04
N LEU A 108 8.01 -6.35 -7.92
CA LEU A 108 8.09 -4.90 -7.71
C LEU A 108 6.70 -4.25 -7.64
N THR A 109 5.77 -4.61 -8.52
CA THR A 109 4.39 -4.10 -8.46
C THR A 109 3.73 -4.47 -7.13
N LEU A 110 3.86 -5.71 -6.67
CA LEU A 110 3.33 -6.13 -5.36
C LEU A 110 4.00 -5.39 -4.19
N LEU A 111 5.31 -5.16 -4.28
CA LEU A 111 6.03 -4.37 -3.29
C LEU A 111 5.51 -2.93 -3.25
N LEU A 112 5.24 -2.32 -4.41
CA LEU A 112 4.65 -0.98 -4.50
C LEU A 112 3.24 -0.95 -3.93
N VAL A 113 2.42 -1.99 -4.19
CA VAL A 113 1.08 -2.15 -3.58
C VAL A 113 1.20 -2.14 -2.06
N GLY A 114 2.00 -3.04 -1.49
CA GLY A 114 2.18 -3.15 -0.04
C GLY A 114 2.78 -1.89 0.57
N PHE A 115 3.75 -1.26 -0.10
CA PHE A 115 4.36 -0.01 0.34
C PHE A 115 3.34 1.13 0.44
N ASN A 116 2.53 1.34 -0.60
CA ASN A 116 1.54 2.40 -0.55
C ASN A 116 0.40 2.11 0.45
N GLU A 117 0.01 0.84 0.62
CA GLU A 117 -0.96 0.44 1.65
C GLU A 117 -0.46 0.71 3.05
N GLU A 118 0.76 0.29 3.38
CA GLU A 118 1.35 0.51 4.70
C GLU A 118 1.47 2.01 4.99
N LEU A 119 1.93 2.80 4.01
CA LEU A 119 2.07 4.24 4.18
C LEU A 119 0.75 4.96 4.38
N VAL A 120 -0.25 4.67 3.55
CA VAL A 120 -1.53 5.38 3.64
C VAL A 120 -2.33 4.87 4.83
N SER A 121 -2.55 3.55 4.93
CA SER A 121 -3.43 2.98 5.95
C SER A 121 -2.83 3.09 7.34
N ARG A 122 -1.57 2.66 7.51
CA ARG A 122 -0.92 2.65 8.83
C ARG A 122 -0.20 3.95 9.14
N GLY A 123 0.56 4.46 8.17
CA GLY A 123 1.31 5.70 8.32
C GLY A 123 0.38 6.89 8.53
N VAL A 124 -0.54 7.16 7.59
CA VAL A 124 -1.36 8.38 7.58
C VAL A 124 -2.69 8.20 8.31
N VAL A 125 -3.53 7.26 7.88
CA VAL A 125 -4.92 7.13 8.34
C VAL A 125 -4.98 6.69 9.80
N LEU A 126 -4.32 5.59 10.15
CA LEU A 126 -4.33 5.08 11.53
C LEU A 126 -3.71 6.08 12.50
N SER A 127 -2.57 6.70 12.16
CA SER A 127 -1.95 7.74 13.00
C SER A 127 -2.86 8.93 13.26
N ARG A 128 -3.77 9.25 12.33
CA ARG A 128 -4.76 10.30 12.50
C ARG A 128 -5.91 9.84 13.39
N LEU A 129 -6.52 8.70 13.06
CA LEU A 129 -7.68 8.17 13.79
C LEU A 129 -7.35 7.80 15.24
N ALA A 130 -6.14 7.30 15.51
CA ALA A 130 -5.69 6.94 16.86
C ALA A 130 -5.63 8.14 17.84
N ARG A 131 -5.69 9.39 17.35
CA ARG A 131 -5.78 10.59 18.19
C ARG A 131 -7.18 10.80 18.79
N SER A 132 -8.20 10.32 18.08
CA SER A 132 -9.60 10.65 18.31
C SER A 132 -10.46 9.43 18.65
N PHE A 133 -9.94 8.23 18.42
CA PHE A 133 -10.61 6.96 18.66
C PHE A 133 -9.70 6.04 19.48
N THR A 134 -10.25 5.41 20.52
CA THR A 134 -9.53 4.38 21.28
C THR A 134 -9.44 3.08 20.46
N VAL A 135 -8.35 2.34 20.65
CA VAL A 135 -8.06 1.09 19.92
C VAL A 135 -9.15 0.02 20.06
N ALA A 136 -10.01 0.13 21.08
CA ALA A 136 -11.03 -0.86 21.43
C ALA A 136 -12.10 -1.11 20.36
N ALA A 137 -12.28 -0.22 19.36
CA ALA A 137 -13.31 -0.38 18.34
C ALA A 137 -12.85 -1.14 17.07
N ALA A 138 -11.63 -1.66 17.02
CA ALA A 138 -11.10 -2.31 15.81
C ALA A 138 -11.23 -3.84 15.76
N VAL A 139 -11.65 -4.49 16.85
CA VAL A 139 -11.72 -5.98 16.95
C VAL A 139 -12.87 -6.47 17.85
N THR A 140 -13.98 -5.73 17.91
CA THR A 140 -15.22 -6.19 18.56
C THR A 140 -16.36 -6.12 17.57
#